data_AF-A0AA86XW41-F1
#
_entry.id   AF-A0AA86XW41-F1
#
_cell.length_a   1.000
_cell.length_b   1.000
_cell.length_c   1.000
_cell.angle_alpha   90.00
_cell.angle_beta   90.00
_cell.angle_gamma   90.00
#
_symmetry.space_group_name_H-M   'P 1'
#
loop_
_entity.id
_entity.type
_entity.pdbx_description
1 polymer ?
#
loop_
_entity_poly.entity_id
_entity_poly.type
_entity_poly.pdbx_seq_one_letter_code
_entity_poly.pdbx_strand_id
1 'polypeptide(L)'
;MFLTNRETLLLTELMNSTGPVSLDRMMQVLKVSKRTVYRELANLEKSLETVGATLEKVGRGHFQIFASETSIRQLQEAIMADTDQEFAASERQHRILLQLTTATKPVSSHFFLERYQISNTTFFSDIKQLEESLARLPLRIVRNQGYEIEGSEKYRRLITANTLVMEINEYQFFHLLETDDEAPFIFQFLSRDHLLLAQRLIRETIEPQFKELSDRKLAFIVLMLALAMDRVALGYTVEEETYPSQINKDLLKVAKKIFAQIAEKTKLLYSINEIVFFAVLLGDFANSFDRDFFDDHFDTDLAYRVKRLIELVSEQTEVAFY
;
A
#
# COMPACT_ATOMS: atom_id res chain seq x y z
N MET A 1 -30.46 5.78 4.01
CA MET A 1 -29.63 6.17 5.16
C MET A 1 -28.49 7.02 4.63
N PHE A 2 -28.15 8.14 5.27
CA PHE A 2 -26.96 8.94 4.92
C PHE A 2 -25.95 8.75 6.04
N LEU A 3 -24.73 8.35 5.69
CA LEU A 3 -23.64 8.15 6.63
C LEU A 3 -22.54 9.16 6.31
N THR A 4 -21.83 9.61 7.33
CA THR A 4 -20.55 10.30 7.13
C THR A 4 -19.45 9.27 6.87
N ASN A 5 -18.34 9.66 6.23
CA ASN A 5 -17.20 8.77 6.00
C ASN A 5 -16.74 7.99 7.23
N ARG A 6 -16.76 8.62 8.41
CA ARG A 6 -16.38 7.95 9.66
C ARG A 6 -17.41 6.95 10.11
N GLU A 7 -18.70 7.26 9.98
CA GLU A 7 -19.77 6.29 10.26
C GLU A 7 -19.75 5.14 9.26
N THR A 8 -19.48 5.40 7.98
CA THR A 8 -19.32 4.38 6.94
C THR A 8 -18.18 3.44 7.28
N LEU A 9 -16.98 3.95 7.59
CA LEU A 9 -15.84 3.12 8.02
C LEU A 9 -16.15 2.28 9.28
N LEU A 10 -16.83 2.89 10.26
CA LEU A 10 -17.21 2.22 11.50
C LEU A 10 -18.24 1.11 11.25
N LEU A 11 -19.25 1.39 10.42
CA LEU A 11 -20.27 0.45 9.99
C LEU A 11 -19.67 -0.71 9.19
N THR A 12 -18.78 -0.43 8.24
CA THR A 12 -18.06 -1.44 7.45
C THR A 12 -17.27 -2.38 8.37
N GLU A 13 -16.50 -1.85 9.31
CA GLU A 13 -15.75 -2.67 10.27
C GLU A 13 -16.68 -3.54 11.13
N LEU A 14 -17.80 -2.98 11.61
CA LEU A 14 -18.79 -3.70 12.42
C LEU A 14 -19.54 -4.79 11.65
N MET A 15 -19.81 -4.59 10.36
CA MET A 15 -20.53 -5.54 9.51
C MET A 15 -19.63 -6.66 8.98
N ASN A 16 -18.35 -6.37 8.75
CA ASN A 16 -17.40 -7.34 8.19
C ASN A 16 -16.70 -8.20 9.27
N SER A 17 -16.82 -7.82 10.54
CA SER A 17 -16.23 -8.58 11.65
C SER A 17 -17.09 -9.79 12.01
N THR A 18 -16.45 -10.95 12.19
CA THR A 18 -17.12 -12.21 12.62
C THR A 18 -17.57 -12.21 14.08
N GLY A 19 -17.32 -11.12 14.81
CA GLY A 19 -17.68 -10.95 16.21
C GLY A 19 -17.60 -9.48 16.66
N PRO A 20 -17.74 -9.21 17.97
CA PRO A 20 -17.77 -7.86 18.50
C PRO A 20 -16.49 -7.07 18.24
N VAL A 21 -16.62 -5.83 17.78
CA VAL A 21 -15.48 -4.94 17.48
C VAL A 21 -15.08 -4.16 18.72
N SER A 22 -13.78 -4.16 19.03
CA SER A 22 -13.24 -3.44 20.18
C SER A 22 -13.06 -1.94 19.91
N LEU A 23 -13.12 -1.14 20.97
CA LEU A 23 -12.91 0.30 20.89
C LEU A 23 -11.51 0.67 20.38
N ASP A 24 -10.50 -0.12 20.75
CA ASP A 24 -9.12 0.08 20.29
C ASP A 24 -9.01 -0.17 18.78
N ARG A 25 -9.72 -1.18 18.26
CA ARG A 25 -9.81 -1.45 16.83
C ARG A 25 -10.49 -0.28 16.10
N MET A 26 -11.60 0.23 16.62
CA MET A 26 -12.29 1.40 16.05
C MET A 26 -11.40 2.65 16.07
N MET A 27 -10.61 2.86 17.13
CA MET A 27 -9.64 3.96 17.19
C MET A 27 -8.57 3.84 16.12
N GLN A 28 -8.10 2.61 15.84
CA GLN A 28 -7.12 2.34 14.77
C GLN A 28 -7.73 2.57 13.38
N VAL A 29 -8.93 2.05 13.13
CA VAL A 29 -9.63 2.18 11.84
C VAL A 29 -9.91 3.65 11.53
N LEU A 30 -10.39 4.42 12.51
CA LEU A 30 -10.76 5.82 12.31
C LEU A 30 -9.58 6.79 12.50
N LYS A 31 -8.45 6.34 13.08
CA LYS A 31 -7.29 7.17 13.49
C LYS A 31 -7.69 8.36 14.38
N VAL A 32 -8.55 8.11 15.39
CA VAL A 32 -9.05 9.16 16.30
C VAL A 32 -9.00 8.76 17.77
N SER A 33 -9.19 9.76 18.64
CA SER A 33 -9.26 9.55 20.09
C SER A 33 -10.49 8.71 20.51
N LYS A 34 -10.38 8.06 21.66
CA LYS A 34 -11.49 7.34 22.32
C LYS A 34 -12.78 8.17 22.43
N ARG A 35 -12.65 9.46 22.78
CA ARG A 35 -13.79 10.39 22.89
C ARG A 35 -14.49 10.58 21.54
N THR A 36 -13.71 10.66 20.47
CA THR A 36 -14.22 10.80 19.11
C THR A 36 -14.95 9.52 18.69
N VAL A 37 -14.38 8.33 18.95
CA VAL A 37 -15.04 7.05 18.65
C VAL A 37 -16.41 6.95 19.32
N TYR A 38 -16.55 7.30 20.60
CA TYR A 38 -17.86 7.29 21.26
C TYR A 38 -18.88 8.24 20.63
N ARG A 39 -18.42 9.39 20.13
CA ARG A 39 -19.29 10.32 19.42
C ARG A 39 -19.74 9.75 18.08
N GLU A 40 -18.82 9.15 17.31
CA GLU A 40 -19.15 8.52 16.04
C GLU A 40 -20.08 7.30 16.25
N LEU A 41 -19.87 6.50 17.29
CA LEU A 41 -20.78 5.40 17.67
C LEU A 41 -22.19 5.91 17.99
N ALA A 42 -22.32 7.02 18.73
CA ALA A 42 -23.61 7.63 19.06
C ALA A 42 -24.31 8.24 17.84
N ASN A 43 -23.56 8.71 16.85
CA ASN A 43 -24.13 9.17 15.58
C ASN A 43 -24.58 7.98 14.72
N LEU A 44 -23.74 6.95 14.62
CA LEU A 44 -24.04 5.72 13.91
C LEU A 44 -25.29 5.04 14.46
N GLU A 45 -25.46 4.99 15.78
CA GLU A 45 -26.65 4.43 16.43
C GLU A 45 -27.95 5.09 15.92
N LYS A 46 -27.97 6.42 15.79
CA LYS A 46 -29.12 7.15 15.21
C LYS A 46 -29.34 6.82 13.74
N SER A 47 -28.27 6.63 12.99
CA SER A 47 -28.35 6.26 11.57
C SER A 47 -28.93 4.84 11.41
N LEU A 48 -28.53 3.90 12.26
CA LEU A 48 -29.02 2.51 12.26
C LEU A 48 -30.51 2.40 12.63
N GLU A 49 -31.01 3.26 13.51
CA GLU A 49 -32.44 3.31 13.86
C GLU A 49 -33.34 3.49 12.63
N THR A 50 -32.85 4.23 11.60
CA THR A 50 -33.63 4.52 10.38
C THR A 50 -33.90 3.28 9.51
N VAL A 51 -33.13 2.21 9.71
CA VAL A 51 -33.25 0.94 8.98
C VAL A 51 -33.60 -0.23 9.92
N GLY A 52 -33.98 0.07 11.17
CA GLY A 52 -34.36 -0.94 12.16
C GLY A 52 -33.20 -1.83 12.62
N ALA A 53 -31.96 -1.32 12.59
CA ALA A 53 -30.79 -1.96 13.15
C ALA A 53 -30.41 -1.31 14.48
N THR A 54 -29.77 -2.07 15.37
CA THR A 54 -29.29 -1.58 16.67
C THR A 54 -27.79 -1.83 16.83
N LEU A 55 -27.13 -0.90 17.51
CA LEU A 55 -25.73 -1.02 17.91
C LEU A 55 -25.68 -1.32 19.41
N GLU A 56 -25.22 -2.50 19.79
CA GLU A 56 -25.20 -2.91 21.19
C GLU A 56 -23.78 -3.08 21.72
N LYS A 57 -23.59 -2.66 22.97
CA LYS A 57 -22.35 -2.88 23.70
C LYS A 57 -22.40 -4.24 24.40
N VAL A 58 -21.77 -5.23 23.77
CA VAL A 58 -21.77 -6.64 24.23
C VAL A 58 -20.63 -6.97 25.21
N GLY A 59 -19.76 -6.00 25.53
CA GLY A 59 -18.68 -6.19 26.49
C GLY A 59 -17.98 -4.88 26.91
N ARG A 60 -16.93 -4.98 27.73
CA ARG A 60 -16.12 -3.81 28.09
C ARG A 60 -15.43 -3.25 26.84
N GLY A 61 -16.04 -2.21 26.25
CA GLY A 61 -15.53 -1.54 25.06
C GLY A 61 -15.67 -2.36 23.78
N HIS A 62 -16.61 -3.30 23.72
CA HIS A 62 -16.89 -4.09 22.53
C HIS A 62 -18.33 -3.85 22.05
N PHE A 63 -18.51 -3.70 20.74
CA PHE A 63 -19.77 -3.34 20.12
C PHE A 63 -20.11 -4.27 18.95
N GLN A 64 -21.39 -4.48 18.71
CA GLN A 64 -21.89 -5.33 17.64
C GLN A 64 -23.21 -4.78 17.09
N ILE A 65 -23.46 -5.00 15.80
CA ILE A 65 -24.73 -4.63 15.16
C ILE A 65 -25.69 -5.82 15.21
N PHE A 66 -26.94 -5.54 15.58
CA PHE A 66 -28.05 -6.48 15.51
C PHE A 66 -29.07 -5.94 14.52
N ALA A 67 -29.38 -6.74 13.49
CA ALA A 67 -30.20 -6.31 12.37
C ALA A 67 -30.93 -7.52 11.76
N SER A 68 -32.12 -7.27 11.20
CA SER A 68 -32.81 -8.27 10.38
C SER A 68 -32.07 -8.52 9.06
N GLU A 69 -32.30 -9.64 8.37
CA GLU A 69 -31.70 -9.90 7.06
C GLU A 69 -32.00 -8.78 6.04
N THR A 70 -33.20 -8.20 6.10
CA THR A 70 -33.58 -7.07 5.24
C THR A 70 -32.80 -5.80 5.58
N SER A 71 -32.59 -5.53 6.87
CA SER A 71 -31.79 -4.40 7.34
C SER A 71 -30.31 -4.58 7.01
N ILE A 72 -29.77 -5.80 7.13
CA ILE A 72 -28.38 -6.13 6.73
C ILE A 72 -28.15 -5.78 5.26
N ARG A 73 -29.06 -6.14 4.35
CA ARG A 73 -28.95 -5.77 2.94
C ARG A 73 -28.97 -4.26 2.73
N GLN A 74 -29.86 -3.53 3.42
CA GLN A 74 -29.91 -2.07 3.34
C GLN A 74 -28.64 -1.40 3.88
N LEU A 75 -28.03 -1.96 4.92
CA LEU A 75 -26.75 -1.49 5.46
C LEU A 75 -25.61 -1.74 4.46
N GLN A 76 -25.58 -2.91 3.82
CA GLN A 76 -24.62 -3.22 2.75
C GLN A 76 -24.77 -2.27 1.57
N GLU A 77 -26.00 -2.05 1.10
CA GLU A 77 -26.29 -1.08 0.05
C GLU A 77 -25.87 0.34 0.45
N ALA A 78 -26.07 0.74 1.72
CA ALA A 78 -25.65 2.06 2.20
C ALA A 78 -24.13 2.22 2.28
N ILE A 79 -23.39 1.16 2.61
CA ILE A 79 -21.91 1.14 2.55
C ILE A 79 -21.45 1.30 1.09
N MET A 80 -22.13 0.65 0.14
CA MET A 80 -21.78 0.70 -1.29
C MET A 80 -22.22 2.00 -1.97
N ALA A 81 -23.34 2.59 -1.54
CA ALA A 81 -23.92 3.80 -2.11
C ALA A 81 -23.23 5.09 -1.66
N ASP A 82 -22.40 5.03 -0.62
CA ASP A 82 -21.56 6.16 -0.18
C ASP A 82 -20.34 6.32 -1.11
N THR A 83 -20.64 6.63 -2.36
CA THR A 83 -19.67 6.90 -3.42
C THR A 83 -19.17 8.36 -3.38
N ASP A 84 -19.72 9.19 -2.48
CA ASP A 84 -19.24 10.54 -2.15
C ASP A 84 -18.17 10.49 -1.06
N GLN A 85 -17.20 9.58 -1.20
CA GLN A 85 -16.02 9.53 -0.33
C GLN A 85 -15.22 10.82 -0.45
N GLU A 86 -15.41 11.75 0.48
CA GLU A 86 -14.44 12.82 0.71
C GLU A 86 -13.15 12.19 1.26
N PHE A 87 -12.23 11.86 0.34
CA PHE A 87 -10.96 11.23 0.68
C PHE A 87 -10.18 12.08 1.69
N ALA A 88 -9.64 11.43 2.73
CA ALA A 88 -8.64 12.05 3.58
C ALA A 88 -7.48 12.58 2.70
N ALA A 89 -6.88 13.70 3.08
CA ALA A 89 -5.83 14.34 2.25
C ALA A 89 -4.69 13.36 1.90
N SER A 90 -4.26 12.53 2.85
CA SER A 90 -3.23 11.51 2.63
C SER A 90 -3.66 10.44 1.62
N GLU A 91 -4.88 9.91 1.75
CA GLU A 91 -5.40 8.89 0.83
C GLU A 91 -5.52 9.45 -0.59
N ARG A 92 -6.01 10.68 -0.71
CA ARG A 92 -6.09 11.37 -2.01
C ARG A 92 -4.70 11.58 -2.62
N GLN A 93 -3.72 12.01 -1.83
CA GLN A 93 -2.34 12.17 -2.27
C GLN A 93 -1.72 10.84 -2.73
N HIS A 94 -1.96 9.75 -2.00
CA HIS A 94 -1.54 8.40 -2.40
C HIS A 94 -2.15 8.01 -3.74
N ARG A 95 -3.46 8.23 -3.92
CA ARG A 95 -4.14 7.92 -5.18
C ARG A 95 -3.66 8.77 -6.35
N ILE A 96 -3.39 10.07 -6.15
CA ILE A 96 -2.75 10.93 -7.15
C ILE A 96 -1.37 10.37 -7.51
N LEU A 97 -0.55 10.04 -6.51
CA LEU A 97 0.79 9.52 -6.73
C LEU A 97 0.76 8.19 -7.51
N LEU A 98 -0.10 7.25 -7.12
CA LEU A 98 -0.29 5.97 -7.82
C LEU A 98 -0.73 6.18 -9.26
N GLN A 99 -1.64 7.12 -9.51
CA GLN A 99 -2.07 7.45 -10.86
C GLN A 99 -0.91 7.99 -11.70
N LEU A 100 -0.08 8.89 -11.15
CA LEU A 100 1.06 9.47 -11.86
C LEU A 100 2.20 8.46 -12.10
N THR A 101 2.43 7.56 -11.15
CA THR A 101 3.52 6.57 -11.26
C THR A 101 3.16 5.41 -12.20
N THR A 102 1.87 5.07 -12.34
CA THR A 102 1.40 4.01 -13.22
C THR A 102 0.98 4.49 -14.62
N ALA A 103 0.66 5.78 -14.79
CA ALA A 103 0.30 6.33 -16.08
C ALA A 103 1.45 6.24 -17.11
N THR A 104 1.06 6.04 -18.38
CA THR A 104 1.96 6.06 -19.55
C THR A 104 1.93 7.35 -20.33
N LYS A 105 1.04 8.28 -19.94
CA LYS A 105 0.84 9.59 -20.56
C LYS A 105 0.55 10.64 -19.48
N PRO A 106 0.84 11.93 -19.73
CA PRO A 106 0.45 13.01 -18.83
C PRO A 106 -1.03 12.97 -18.49
N VAL A 107 -1.34 13.12 -17.20
CA VAL A 107 -2.71 13.11 -16.66
C VAL A 107 -3.17 14.55 -16.45
N SER A 108 -4.29 14.94 -17.06
CA SER A 108 -4.84 16.29 -16.91
C SER A 108 -5.20 16.58 -15.45
N SER A 109 -5.00 17.82 -14.98
CA SER A 109 -5.50 18.21 -13.66
C SER A 109 -7.01 18.02 -13.56
N HIS A 110 -7.75 18.25 -14.65
CA HIS A 110 -9.20 18.10 -14.68
C HIS A 110 -9.65 16.68 -14.28
N PHE A 111 -8.89 15.66 -14.69
CA PHE A 111 -9.15 14.27 -14.27
C PHE A 111 -9.16 14.15 -12.74
N PHE A 112 -8.18 14.72 -12.05
CA PHE A 112 -8.09 14.67 -10.59
C PHE A 112 -9.17 15.51 -9.89
N LEU A 113 -9.47 16.69 -10.44
CA LEU A 113 -10.52 17.56 -9.89
C LEU A 113 -11.89 16.87 -9.94
N GLU A 114 -12.22 16.24 -11.06
CA GLU A 114 -13.47 15.51 -11.25
C GLU A 114 -13.49 14.23 -10.42
N ARG A 115 -12.42 13.42 -10.48
CA ARG A 115 -12.29 12.13 -9.78
C ARG A 115 -12.44 12.27 -8.26
N TYR A 116 -11.89 13.33 -7.68
CA TYR A 116 -11.86 13.54 -6.22
C TYR A 116 -12.75 14.68 -5.75
N GLN A 117 -13.53 15.30 -6.65
CA GLN A 117 -14.40 16.45 -6.37
C GLN A 117 -13.68 17.60 -5.60
N ILE A 118 -12.43 17.89 -5.95
CA ILE A 118 -11.60 18.91 -5.27
C ILE A 118 -11.44 20.19 -6.09
N SER A 119 -11.10 21.30 -5.40
CA SER A 119 -10.75 22.57 -6.05
C SER A 119 -9.34 22.53 -6.65
N ASN A 120 -9.07 23.42 -7.62
CA ASN A 120 -7.72 23.65 -8.14
C ASN A 120 -6.71 23.96 -7.01
N THR A 121 -7.11 24.77 -6.02
CA THR A 121 -6.26 25.15 -4.89
C THR A 121 -5.87 23.93 -4.06
N THR A 122 -6.82 23.05 -3.78
CA THR A 122 -6.57 21.78 -3.06
C THR A 122 -5.64 20.89 -3.86
N PHE A 123 -5.90 20.71 -5.16
CA PHE A 123 -5.06 19.89 -6.03
C PHE A 123 -3.61 20.40 -6.09
N PHE A 124 -3.40 21.72 -6.24
CA PHE A 124 -2.05 22.27 -6.25
C PHE A 124 -1.34 22.15 -4.91
N SER A 125 -2.07 22.22 -3.79
CA SER A 125 -1.51 21.92 -2.47
C SER A 125 -1.07 20.45 -2.36
N ASP A 126 -1.87 19.52 -2.87
CA ASP A 126 -1.54 18.09 -2.87
C ASP A 126 -0.31 17.80 -3.75
N ILE A 127 -0.26 18.37 -4.96
CA ILE A 127 0.91 18.23 -5.85
C ILE A 127 2.17 18.79 -5.19
N LYS A 128 2.09 19.96 -4.54
CA LYS A 128 3.24 20.57 -3.85
C LYS A 128 3.77 19.66 -2.72
N GLN A 129 2.88 19.07 -1.93
CA GLN A 129 3.28 18.15 -0.86
C GLN A 129 3.92 16.87 -1.43
N LEU A 130 3.39 16.35 -2.54
CA LEU A 130 4.00 15.21 -3.23
C LEU A 130 5.38 15.56 -3.81
N GLU A 131 5.56 16.74 -4.40
CA GLU A 131 6.85 17.23 -4.88
C GLU A 131 7.88 17.33 -3.73
N GLU A 132 7.46 17.83 -2.57
CA GLU A 132 8.30 17.90 -1.36
C GLU A 132 8.73 16.49 -0.88
N SER A 133 7.80 15.53 -0.84
CA SER A 133 8.09 14.14 -0.45
C SER A 133 9.01 13.42 -1.45
N LEU A 134 8.92 13.75 -2.74
CA LEU A 134 9.75 13.16 -3.80
C LEU A 134 11.12 13.82 -3.94
N ALA A 135 11.36 14.97 -3.30
CA ALA A 135 12.56 15.79 -3.51
C ALA A 135 13.89 15.07 -3.25
N ARG A 136 13.89 14.04 -2.40
CA ARG A 136 15.08 13.23 -2.07
C ARG A 136 15.29 12.03 -3.00
N LEU A 137 14.34 11.74 -3.88
CA LEU A 137 14.38 10.63 -4.82
C LEU A 137 14.76 11.13 -6.21
N PRO A 138 15.33 10.29 -7.09
CA PRO A 138 15.54 10.62 -8.50
C PRO A 138 14.22 10.54 -9.30
N LEU A 139 13.19 11.21 -8.78
CA LEU A 139 11.85 11.31 -9.34
C LEU A 139 11.37 12.76 -9.26
N ARG A 140 10.61 13.20 -10.26
CA ARG A 140 10.00 14.54 -10.29
C ARG A 140 8.61 14.46 -10.89
N ILE A 141 7.69 15.24 -10.34
CA ILE A 141 6.42 15.52 -11.00
C ILE A 141 6.69 16.69 -11.97
N VAL A 142 6.40 16.49 -13.25
CA VAL A 142 6.57 17.53 -14.27
C VAL A 142 5.23 17.87 -14.88
N ARG A 143 5.11 19.13 -15.31
CA ARG A 143 3.91 19.66 -15.96
C ARG A 143 4.12 19.75 -17.47
N ASN A 144 3.51 18.84 -18.21
CA ASN A 144 3.62 18.71 -19.65
C ASN A 144 2.27 18.35 -20.27
N GLN A 145 1.46 19.36 -20.64
CA GLN A 145 0.07 19.17 -21.11
C GLN A 145 -0.83 18.36 -20.13
N GLY A 146 -0.41 18.29 -18.88
CA GLY A 146 -0.89 17.39 -17.84
C GLY A 146 0.21 17.25 -16.78
N TYR A 147 0.08 16.27 -15.90
CA TYR A 147 1.06 15.92 -14.88
C TYR A 147 1.59 14.52 -15.15
N GLU A 148 2.91 14.34 -15.07
CA GLU A 148 3.55 13.03 -15.20
C GLU A 148 4.72 12.90 -14.23
N ILE A 149 5.07 11.65 -13.90
CA ILE A 149 6.29 11.33 -13.15
C ILE A 149 7.42 11.07 -14.16
N GLU A 150 8.52 11.80 -14.00
CA GLU A 150 9.79 11.58 -14.68
C GLU A 150 10.86 11.11 -13.69
N GLY A 151 11.79 10.28 -14.17
CA GLY A 151 12.94 9.82 -13.41
C GLY A 151 13.15 8.31 -13.50
N SER A 152 13.90 7.79 -12.54
CA SER A 152 14.33 6.38 -12.52
C SER A 152 13.14 5.41 -12.46
N GLU A 153 13.09 4.45 -13.38
CA GLU A 153 12.08 3.39 -13.38
C GLU A 153 12.17 2.52 -12.11
N LYS A 154 13.39 2.32 -11.58
CA LYS A 154 13.60 1.64 -10.29
C LYS A 154 12.87 2.36 -9.17
N TYR A 155 13.11 3.67 -9.01
CA TYR A 155 12.48 4.44 -7.94
C TYR A 155 10.97 4.63 -8.16
N ARG A 156 10.53 4.73 -9.41
CA ARG A 156 9.10 4.79 -9.77
C ARG A 156 8.36 3.55 -9.28
N ARG A 157 8.92 2.36 -9.47
CA ARG A 157 8.33 1.11 -8.98
C ARG A 157 8.39 1.01 -7.46
N LEU A 158 9.51 1.39 -6.84
CA LEU A 158 9.67 1.39 -5.38
C LEU A 158 8.62 2.27 -4.69
N ILE A 159 8.44 3.51 -5.16
CA ILE A 159 7.45 4.42 -4.56
C ILE A 159 6.03 3.91 -4.80
N THR A 160 5.74 3.36 -5.98
CA THR A 160 4.42 2.78 -6.28
C THR A 160 4.10 1.61 -5.36
N ALA A 161 5.03 0.66 -5.20
CA ALA A 161 4.85 -0.47 -4.30
C ALA A 161 4.69 -0.01 -2.85
N ASN A 162 5.49 0.95 -2.38
CA ASN A 162 5.38 1.50 -1.03
C ASN A 162 4.00 2.13 -0.81
N THR A 163 3.53 2.95 -1.75
CA THR A 163 2.21 3.58 -1.66
C THR A 163 1.08 2.55 -1.68
N LEU A 164 1.17 1.50 -2.50
CA LEU A 164 0.19 0.42 -2.49
C LEU A 164 0.17 -0.34 -1.15
N VAL A 165 1.33 -0.65 -0.57
CA VAL A 165 1.43 -1.33 0.74
C VAL A 165 0.76 -0.52 1.85
N MET A 166 0.80 0.82 1.80
CA MET A 166 0.13 1.67 2.79
C MET A 166 -1.40 1.62 2.72
N GLU A 167 -1.96 1.29 1.56
CA GLU A 167 -3.40 1.33 1.30
C GLU A 167 -4.07 -0.04 1.32
N ILE A 168 -3.29 -1.14 1.35
CA ILE A 168 -3.83 -2.49 1.38
C ILE A 168 -3.91 -3.05 2.79
N ASN A 169 -4.94 -3.88 3.01
CA ASN A 169 -4.96 -4.81 4.13
C ASN A 169 -4.22 -6.10 3.72
N GLU A 170 -3.18 -6.47 4.47
CA GLU A 170 -2.32 -7.63 4.16
C GLU A 170 -3.10 -8.95 4.08
N TYR A 171 -4.07 -9.16 4.98
CA TYR A 171 -4.90 -10.36 4.95
C TYR A 171 -5.74 -10.41 3.67
N GLN A 172 -6.47 -9.33 3.36
CA GLN A 172 -7.25 -9.27 2.12
C GLN A 172 -6.36 -9.44 0.89
N PHE A 173 -5.17 -8.85 0.89
CA PHE A 173 -4.20 -8.95 -0.19
C PHE A 173 -3.82 -10.40 -0.51
N PHE A 174 -3.51 -11.22 0.50
CA PHE A 174 -3.13 -12.62 0.26
C PHE A 174 -4.32 -13.56 0.01
N HIS A 175 -5.54 -13.11 0.28
CA HIS A 175 -6.80 -13.84 0.08
C HIS A 175 -7.64 -13.31 -1.12
N LEU A 176 -7.06 -12.48 -2.00
CA LEU A 176 -7.73 -11.88 -3.17
C LEU A 176 -8.41 -12.87 -4.15
N LEU A 177 -8.06 -14.16 -4.11
CA LEU A 177 -8.65 -15.21 -4.94
C LEU A 177 -9.94 -15.81 -4.35
N GLU A 178 -10.20 -15.56 -3.06
CA GLU A 178 -11.28 -16.18 -2.29
C GLU A 178 -12.49 -15.25 -2.16
N THR A 179 -12.37 -13.99 -2.60
CA THR A 179 -13.43 -12.99 -2.53
C THR A 179 -13.99 -12.65 -3.92
N ASP A 180 -15.31 -12.76 -4.06
CA ASP A 180 -16.10 -12.38 -5.25
C ASP A 180 -16.36 -10.85 -5.33
N ASP A 181 -15.70 -10.07 -4.47
CA ASP A 181 -15.96 -8.63 -4.32
C ASP A 181 -15.51 -7.81 -5.55
N GLU A 182 -16.24 -6.71 -5.77
CA GLU A 182 -15.95 -5.65 -6.73
C GLU A 182 -14.45 -5.34 -6.77
N ALA A 183 -13.91 -5.19 -7.99
CA ALA A 183 -12.49 -5.09 -8.29
C ALA A 183 -11.69 -4.32 -7.20
N PRO A 184 -10.95 -5.04 -6.34
CA PRO A 184 -10.14 -4.45 -5.28
C PRO A 184 -9.36 -3.22 -5.74
N PHE A 185 -9.26 -2.19 -4.88
CA PHE A 185 -8.54 -0.92 -5.12
C PHE A 185 -7.24 -1.10 -5.92
N ILE A 186 -6.47 -2.12 -5.59
CA ILE A 186 -5.20 -2.45 -6.21
C ILE A 186 -5.28 -2.70 -7.72
N PHE A 187 -6.40 -3.24 -8.21
CA PHE A 187 -6.63 -3.53 -9.62
C PHE A 187 -6.95 -2.28 -10.46
N GLN A 188 -7.09 -1.11 -9.84
CA GLN A 188 -7.11 0.17 -10.55
C GLN A 188 -5.71 0.54 -11.07
N PHE A 189 -4.65 -0.01 -10.45
CA PHE A 189 -3.26 0.36 -10.72
C PHE A 189 -2.40 -0.81 -11.20
N LEU A 190 -2.84 -2.04 -10.98
CA LEU A 190 -2.09 -3.26 -11.31
C LEU A 190 -2.95 -4.26 -12.08
N SER A 191 -2.30 -4.99 -13.00
CA SER A 191 -2.93 -6.11 -13.68
C SER A 191 -3.24 -7.23 -12.68
N ARG A 192 -4.50 -7.68 -12.68
CA ARG A 192 -4.94 -8.83 -11.87
C ARG A 192 -4.10 -10.07 -12.18
N ASP A 193 -3.87 -10.37 -13.46
CA ASP A 193 -3.13 -11.56 -13.86
C ASP A 193 -1.67 -11.52 -13.40
N HIS A 194 -1.02 -10.36 -13.49
CA HIS A 194 0.35 -10.18 -13.02
C HIS A 194 0.44 -10.26 -11.50
N LEU A 195 -0.51 -9.66 -10.77
CA LEU A 195 -0.53 -9.75 -9.31
C LEU A 195 -0.70 -11.19 -8.83
N LEU A 196 -1.65 -11.93 -9.40
CA LEU A 196 -1.90 -13.32 -9.04
C LEU A 196 -0.72 -14.24 -9.39
N LEU A 197 -0.06 -14.00 -10.53
CA LEU A 197 1.16 -14.71 -10.91
C LEU A 197 2.29 -14.42 -9.92
N ALA A 198 2.48 -13.15 -9.55
CA ALA A 198 3.49 -12.76 -8.57
C ALA A 198 3.24 -13.43 -7.21
N GLN A 199 2.01 -13.39 -6.69
CA GLN A 199 1.65 -14.03 -5.42
C GLN A 199 2.01 -15.52 -5.41
N ARG A 200 1.64 -16.24 -6.47
CA ARG A 200 1.94 -17.66 -6.61
C ARG A 200 3.45 -17.93 -6.60
N LEU A 201 4.21 -17.20 -7.41
CA LEU A 201 5.66 -17.38 -7.52
C LEU A 201 6.37 -17.07 -6.20
N ILE A 202 5.99 -16.00 -5.50
CA ILE A 202 6.58 -15.64 -4.21
C ILE A 202 6.27 -16.69 -3.14
N ARG A 203 5.02 -17.16 -3.07
CA ARG A 203 4.60 -18.24 -2.15
C ARG A 203 5.38 -19.54 -2.38
N GLU A 204 5.61 -19.91 -3.64
CA GLU A 204 6.29 -21.16 -3.99
C GLU A 204 7.83 -21.07 -3.86
N THR A 205 8.41 -19.88 -4.01
CA THR A 205 9.88 -19.73 -4.12
C THR A 205 10.52 -18.97 -2.97
N ILE A 206 9.93 -17.87 -2.50
CA ILE A 206 10.52 -16.98 -1.49
C ILE A 206 10.10 -17.41 -0.08
N GLU A 207 8.81 -17.58 0.16
CA GLU A 207 8.27 -17.88 1.49
C GLU A 207 8.93 -19.11 2.16
N PRO A 208 9.23 -20.22 1.46
CA PRO A 208 9.91 -21.37 2.07
C PRO A 208 11.36 -21.09 2.46
N GLN A 209 12.02 -20.16 1.77
CA GLN A 209 13.43 -19.80 1.97
C GLN A 209 13.62 -18.66 2.98
N PHE A 210 12.62 -17.79 3.15
CA PHE A 210 12.67 -16.60 3.99
C PHE A 210 11.52 -16.58 5.00
N LYS A 211 11.52 -17.55 5.92
CA LYS A 211 10.44 -17.74 6.91
C LYS A 211 10.26 -16.59 7.91
N GLU A 212 11.22 -15.68 7.98
CA GLU A 212 11.22 -14.55 8.93
C GLU A 212 10.66 -13.25 8.31
N LEU A 213 10.28 -13.24 7.03
CA LEU A 213 9.67 -12.06 6.41
C LEU A 213 8.27 -11.84 6.99
N SER A 214 7.97 -10.58 7.33
CA SER A 214 6.60 -10.19 7.66
C SER A 214 5.70 -10.19 6.44
N ASP A 215 4.39 -10.36 6.65
CA ASP A 215 3.36 -10.29 5.61
C ASP A 215 3.48 -8.98 4.81
N ARG A 216 3.75 -7.84 5.47
CA ARG A 216 4.04 -6.56 4.82
C ARG A 216 5.21 -6.62 3.84
N LYS A 217 6.34 -7.22 4.24
CA LYS A 217 7.53 -7.37 3.39
C LYS A 217 7.22 -8.30 2.21
N LEU A 218 6.51 -9.39 2.45
CA LEU A 218 6.06 -10.30 1.40
C LEU A 218 5.12 -9.59 0.41
N ALA A 219 4.17 -8.80 0.89
CA ALA A 219 3.24 -8.05 0.05
C ALA A 219 3.98 -7.06 -0.83
N PHE A 220 4.97 -6.35 -0.28
CA PHE A 220 5.83 -5.47 -1.05
C PHE A 220 6.61 -6.22 -2.15
N ILE A 221 7.22 -7.38 -1.84
CA ILE A 221 7.96 -8.18 -2.83
C ILE A 221 7.04 -8.64 -3.95
N VAL A 222 5.82 -9.08 -3.63
CA VAL A 222 4.78 -9.43 -4.61
C VAL A 222 4.46 -8.23 -5.50
N LEU A 223 4.25 -7.06 -4.91
CA LEU A 223 3.92 -5.83 -5.64
C LEU A 223 5.05 -5.41 -6.58
N MET A 224 6.29 -5.49 -6.12
CA MET A 224 7.46 -5.19 -6.95
C MET A 224 7.56 -6.12 -8.16
N LEU A 225 7.24 -7.41 -7.98
CA LEU A 225 7.25 -8.37 -9.07
C LEU A 225 6.09 -8.14 -10.05
N ALA A 226 4.90 -7.82 -9.54
CA ALA A 226 3.73 -7.47 -10.35
C ALA A 226 3.98 -6.19 -11.19
N LEU A 227 4.50 -5.14 -10.55
CA LEU A 227 4.91 -3.91 -11.21
C LEU A 227 5.98 -4.15 -12.27
N ALA A 228 6.96 -5.02 -12.01
CA ALA A 228 7.97 -5.35 -13.01
C ALA A 228 7.33 -5.97 -14.27
N MET A 229 6.34 -6.85 -14.11
CA MET A 229 5.60 -7.41 -15.24
C MET A 229 4.78 -6.36 -15.99
N ASP A 230 4.01 -5.53 -15.27
CA ASP A 230 3.20 -4.45 -15.87
C ASP A 230 4.06 -3.44 -16.65
N ARG A 231 5.16 -2.98 -16.04
CA ARG A 231 6.02 -1.96 -16.62
C ARG A 231 6.81 -2.48 -17.81
N VAL A 232 7.34 -3.72 -17.74
CA VAL A 232 8.02 -4.36 -18.88
C VAL A 232 7.06 -4.61 -20.05
N ALA A 233 5.81 -4.99 -19.78
CA ALA A 233 4.79 -5.13 -20.83
C ALA A 233 4.51 -3.81 -21.57
N LEU A 234 4.70 -2.68 -20.89
CA LEU A 234 4.56 -1.33 -21.44
C LEU A 234 5.87 -0.79 -22.06
N GLY A 235 6.95 -1.57 -22.07
CA GLY A 235 8.26 -1.20 -22.61
C GLY A 235 9.17 -0.44 -21.65
N TYR A 236 8.79 -0.30 -20.38
CA TYR A 236 9.63 0.35 -19.35
C TYR A 236 10.42 -0.70 -18.58
N THR A 237 11.75 -0.67 -18.70
CA THR A 237 12.66 -1.56 -17.97
C THR A 237 13.59 -0.77 -17.06
N VAL A 238 14.05 -1.41 -16.00
CA VAL A 238 15.09 -0.84 -15.12
C VAL A 238 16.41 -0.71 -15.88
N GLU A 239 16.97 0.48 -15.88
CA GLU A 239 18.29 0.78 -16.44
C GLU A 239 19.41 0.59 -15.38
N GLU A 240 20.67 0.58 -15.83
CA GLU A 240 21.82 0.29 -14.97
C GLU A 240 22.18 1.50 -14.09
N GLU A 241 21.61 1.52 -12.88
CA GLU A 241 21.77 2.53 -11.82
C GLU A 241 23.19 2.68 -11.25
N THR A 242 23.80 1.52 -11.01
CA THR A 242 24.83 1.12 -10.02
C THR A 242 24.27 -0.01 -9.16
N TYR A 243 24.93 -1.16 -9.20
CA TYR A 243 24.64 -2.30 -8.33
C TYR A 243 25.78 -2.49 -7.33
N PRO A 244 25.53 -3.12 -6.17
CA PRO A 244 26.58 -3.44 -5.22
C PRO A 244 27.68 -4.26 -5.91
N SER A 245 28.94 -4.00 -5.54
CA SER A 245 30.10 -4.75 -6.05
C SER A 245 30.01 -6.25 -5.71
N GLN A 246 29.23 -6.61 -4.68
CA GLN A 246 28.95 -7.97 -4.29
C GLN A 246 27.44 -8.20 -4.19
N ILE A 247 26.90 -8.97 -5.13
CA ILE A 247 25.52 -9.47 -5.08
C ILE A 247 25.55 -10.89 -4.50
N ASN A 248 24.64 -11.17 -3.56
CA ASN A 248 24.49 -12.52 -3.02
C ASN A 248 24.12 -13.50 -4.16
N LYS A 249 25.01 -14.48 -4.41
CA LYS A 249 24.87 -15.42 -5.53
C LYS A 249 23.64 -16.30 -5.41
N ASP A 250 23.20 -16.62 -4.19
CA ASP A 250 22.04 -17.47 -3.99
C ASP A 250 20.74 -16.68 -4.23
N LEU A 251 20.67 -15.42 -3.77
CA LEU A 251 19.56 -14.52 -4.12
C LEU A 251 19.48 -14.28 -5.62
N LEU A 252 20.62 -14.14 -6.29
CA LEU A 252 20.65 -14.00 -7.75
C LEU A 252 20.13 -15.26 -8.47
N LYS A 253 20.44 -16.47 -7.97
CA LYS A 253 19.88 -17.71 -8.52
C LYS A 253 18.36 -17.76 -8.34
N VAL A 254 17.86 -17.33 -7.18
CA VAL A 254 16.41 -17.27 -6.89
C VAL A 254 15.73 -16.29 -7.84
N ALA A 255 16.26 -15.07 -7.98
CA ALA A 255 15.74 -14.07 -8.92
C ALA A 255 15.72 -14.61 -10.36
N LYS A 256 16.83 -15.22 -10.82
CA LYS A 256 16.88 -15.85 -12.16
C LYS A 256 15.79 -16.91 -12.36
N LYS A 257 15.56 -17.76 -11.36
CA LYS A 257 14.52 -18.79 -11.41
C LYS A 257 13.12 -18.18 -11.50
N ILE A 258 12.86 -17.10 -10.78
CA ILE A 258 11.57 -16.39 -10.81
C ILE A 258 11.37 -15.75 -12.19
N PHE A 259 12.33 -14.96 -12.68
CA PHE A 259 12.21 -14.28 -13.97
C PHE A 259 12.16 -15.24 -15.15
N ALA A 260 12.79 -16.42 -15.08
CA ALA A 260 12.62 -17.46 -16.09
C ALA A 260 11.17 -17.96 -16.19
N GLN A 261 10.52 -18.21 -15.05
CA GLN A 261 9.12 -18.62 -15.01
C GLN A 261 8.18 -17.49 -15.47
N ILE A 262 8.46 -16.26 -15.08
CA ILE A 262 7.70 -15.09 -15.55
C ILE A 262 7.82 -14.96 -17.06
N ALA A 263 9.03 -14.95 -17.62
CA ALA A 263 9.25 -14.85 -19.06
C ALA A 263 8.51 -15.94 -19.85
N GLU A 264 8.47 -17.16 -19.32
CA GLU A 264 7.71 -18.25 -19.93
C GLU A 264 6.20 -17.99 -19.92
N LYS A 265 5.64 -17.42 -18.84
CA LYS A 265 4.20 -17.16 -18.69
C LYS A 265 3.75 -15.91 -19.43
N THR A 266 4.48 -14.80 -19.29
CA THR A 266 4.13 -13.50 -19.89
C THR A 266 4.54 -13.40 -21.36
N LYS A 267 5.44 -14.28 -21.83
CA LYS A 267 6.04 -14.23 -23.18
C LYS A 267 6.81 -12.93 -23.44
N LEU A 268 7.29 -12.28 -22.38
CA LEU A 268 8.10 -11.07 -22.44
C LEU A 268 9.57 -11.37 -22.12
N LEU A 269 10.45 -10.51 -22.64
CA LEU A 269 11.87 -10.54 -22.30
C LEU A 269 12.15 -9.60 -21.14
N TYR A 270 12.91 -10.09 -20.17
CA TYR A 270 13.35 -9.32 -19.01
C TYR A 270 14.85 -9.10 -19.09
N SER A 271 15.29 -7.85 -18.90
CA SER A 271 16.71 -7.51 -18.96
C SER A 271 17.45 -8.09 -17.76
N ILE A 272 18.78 -8.17 -17.86
CA ILE A 272 19.64 -8.58 -16.74
C ILE A 272 19.43 -7.65 -15.54
N ASN A 273 19.19 -6.36 -15.80
CA ASN A 273 18.96 -5.35 -14.78
C ASN A 273 17.70 -5.62 -13.94
N GLU A 274 16.63 -6.14 -14.54
CA GLU A 274 15.43 -6.56 -13.80
C GLU A 274 15.76 -7.66 -12.78
N ILE A 275 16.52 -8.66 -13.22
CA ILE A 275 16.91 -9.80 -12.40
C ILE A 275 17.85 -9.36 -11.27
N VAL A 276 18.84 -8.53 -11.59
CA VAL A 276 19.81 -8.04 -10.61
C VAL A 276 19.13 -7.12 -9.60
N PHE A 277 18.27 -6.20 -10.05
CA PHE A 277 17.51 -5.33 -9.18
C PHE A 277 16.66 -6.10 -8.18
N PHE A 278 15.91 -7.11 -8.65
CA PHE A 278 15.10 -7.94 -7.78
C PHE A 278 15.95 -8.77 -6.81
N ALA A 279 17.12 -9.27 -7.23
CA ALA A 279 18.04 -9.98 -6.35
C ALA A 279 18.59 -9.09 -5.22
N VAL A 280 18.92 -7.84 -5.53
CA VAL A 280 19.33 -6.84 -4.53
C VAL A 280 18.19 -6.56 -3.56
N LEU A 281 16.97 -6.34 -4.07
CA LEU A 281 15.79 -6.10 -3.25
C LEU A 281 15.53 -7.23 -2.24
N LEU A 282 15.64 -8.49 -2.68
CA LEU A 282 15.51 -9.63 -1.78
C LEU A 282 16.59 -9.62 -0.68
N GLY A 283 17.80 -9.14 -1.01
CA GLY A 283 18.90 -9.03 -0.05
C GLY A 283 18.65 -7.97 1.01
N ASP A 284 18.12 -6.82 0.60
CA ASP A 284 17.75 -5.74 1.52
C ASP A 284 16.68 -6.21 2.52
N PHE A 285 15.70 -7.03 2.08
CA PHE A 285 14.68 -7.58 2.99
C PHE A 285 15.16 -8.75 3.85
N ALA A 286 16.08 -9.57 3.35
CA ALA A 286 16.63 -10.72 4.06
C ALA A 286 17.60 -10.31 5.18
N ASN A 287 18.29 -9.18 5.02
CA ASN A 287 19.13 -8.61 6.06
C ASN A 287 18.23 -7.93 7.09
N SER A 288 18.06 -8.56 8.25
CA SER A 288 17.17 -8.19 9.36
C SER A 288 17.46 -6.84 10.04
N PHE A 289 18.28 -5.98 9.43
CA PHE A 289 18.61 -4.65 9.93
C PHE A 289 17.62 -3.55 9.54
N ASP A 290 16.81 -3.74 8.50
CA ASP A 290 15.74 -2.78 8.14
C ASP A 290 14.39 -3.26 8.67
N ARG A 291 14.09 -2.91 9.93
CA ARG A 291 12.71 -2.85 10.44
C ARG A 291 11.96 -1.62 9.92
N ASP A 292 12.67 -0.64 9.37
CA ASP A 292 12.14 0.73 9.20
C ASP A 292 11.92 1.17 7.74
N PHE A 293 12.06 0.26 6.76
CA PHE A 293 11.88 0.61 5.33
C PHE A 293 10.47 1.15 4.99
N PHE A 294 9.49 0.93 5.87
CA PHE A 294 8.09 1.28 5.67
C PHE A 294 7.54 2.33 6.63
N ASP A 295 8.38 2.97 7.44
CA ASP A 295 7.92 4.04 8.32
C ASP A 295 7.96 5.37 7.55
N ASP A 296 6.88 6.16 7.62
CA ASP A 296 6.73 7.49 6.99
C ASP A 296 7.77 8.52 7.52
N HIS A 297 8.69 8.07 8.38
CA HIS A 297 9.74 8.81 9.04
C HIS A 297 11.14 8.21 8.83
N PHE A 298 11.37 7.41 7.78
CA PHE A 298 12.73 6.93 7.48
C PHE A 298 13.67 8.10 7.15
N ASP A 299 14.30 8.61 8.19
CA ASP A 299 15.27 9.67 8.10
C ASP A 299 16.64 9.06 7.85
N THR A 300 17.06 9.12 6.58
CA THR A 300 18.40 8.72 6.15
C THR A 300 19.51 9.39 6.97
N ASP A 301 19.25 10.60 7.51
CA ASP A 301 20.19 11.27 8.41
C ASP A 301 20.22 10.61 9.80
N LEU A 302 19.07 10.19 10.33
CA LEU A 302 18.99 9.42 11.58
C LEU A 302 19.68 8.07 11.45
N ALA A 303 19.45 7.33 10.37
CA ALA A 303 20.10 6.04 10.12
C ALA A 303 21.64 6.18 10.06
N TYR A 304 22.14 7.23 9.39
CA TYR A 304 23.56 7.55 9.37
C TYR A 304 24.10 7.91 10.76
N ARG A 305 23.37 8.73 11.52
CA ARG A 305 23.75 9.12 12.90
C ARG A 305 23.75 7.93 13.85
N VAL A 306 22.78 7.03 13.75
CA VAL A 306 22.70 5.80 14.55
C VAL A 306 23.87 4.89 14.23
N LYS A 307 24.18 4.67 12.94
CA LYS A 307 25.36 3.91 12.53
C LYS A 307 26.66 4.50 13.11
N ARG A 308 26.81 5.82 13.00
CA ARG A 308 27.99 6.51 13.54
C ARG A 308 28.08 6.47 15.06
N LEU A 309 26.94 6.48 15.76
CA LEU A 309 26.89 6.28 17.20
C LEU A 309 27.33 4.86 17.59
N ILE A 310 26.85 3.84 16.88
CA ILE A 310 27.24 2.45 17.11
C ILE A 310 28.75 2.25 16.91
N GLU A 311 29.31 2.82 15.84
CA GLU A 311 30.76 2.80 15.57
C GLU A 311 31.54 3.45 16.72
N LEU A 312 31.14 4.65 17.16
CA LEU A 312 31.80 5.35 18.27
C LEU A 312 31.71 4.61 19.60
N VAL A 313 30.55 4.02 19.91
CA VAL A 313 30.37 3.22 21.12
C VAL A 313 31.22 1.97 21.05
N SER A 314 31.28 1.28 19.90
CA SER A 314 32.13 0.10 19.72
C SER A 314 33.61 0.41 19.90
N GLU A 315 34.09 1.54 19.39
CA GLU A 315 35.48 1.98 19.60
C GLU A 315 35.76 2.30 21.07
N GLN A 316 34.79 2.91 21.77
CA GLN A 316 34.99 3.36 23.14
C GLN A 316 34.80 2.26 24.19
N THR A 317 34.00 1.24 23.90
CA THR A 317 33.78 0.10 24.80
C THR A 317 34.66 -1.10 24.46
N GLU A 318 35.39 -1.07 23.36
CA GLU A 318 36.13 -2.21 22.78
C GLU A 318 35.23 -3.45 22.52
N VAL A 319 33.92 -3.22 22.36
CA VAL A 319 32.94 -4.27 22.06
C VAL A 319 32.35 -4.04 20.68
N ALA A 320 32.49 -5.03 19.81
CA ALA A 320 31.87 -5.02 18.49
C ALA A 320 30.34 -5.18 18.59
N PHE A 321 29.59 -4.16 18.20
CA PHE A 321 28.13 -4.18 18.12
C PHE A 321 27.61 -4.30 16.68
N TYR A 322 28.52 -4.56 15.73
CA TYR A 322 28.28 -4.69 14.29
C TYR A 322 28.08 -6.14 13.85
#